data_AF-D9XJ98-F1
#
_entry.id   AF-D9XJ98-F1
#
_cell.length_a   1.000
_cell.length_b   1.000
_cell.length_c   1.000
_cell.angle_alpha   90.00
_cell.angle_beta   90.00
_cell.angle_gamma   90.00
#
_symmetry.space_group_name_H-M   'P 1'
#
loop_
_entity.id
_entity.type
_entity.pdbx_description
1 polymer ?
#
loop_
_entity_poly.entity_id
_entity_poly.type
_entity_poly.pdbx_seq_one_letter_code
_entity_poly.pdbx_strand_id
1 'polypeptide(L)'
;MFDDLPPDLDRLHTLRVWHTLWLQRIDAKIAALTRRQAEEKRGRRNRPAPPEWIVELGIGERRPPLQVHAGDCHMAGKRRRPVDREEARRLLTAGLTACGHCRPDNTLGITELSSRPSPTAAAAH
;
A
#
# COMPACT_ATOMS: atom_id res chain seq x y z
N MET A 1 53.43 -18.94 -10.37
CA MET A 1 52.21 -19.28 -9.63
C MET A 1 52.55 -19.00 -8.18
N PHE A 2 52.00 -17.93 -7.61
CA PHE A 2 52.23 -17.65 -6.19
C PHE A 2 51.40 -18.65 -5.41
N ASP A 3 52.06 -19.42 -4.56
CA ASP A 3 51.37 -20.27 -3.61
C ASP A 3 50.99 -19.39 -2.43
N ASP A 4 49.77 -18.83 -2.47
CA ASP A 4 49.22 -17.98 -1.41
C ASP A 4 48.83 -18.80 -0.17
N LEU A 5 49.07 -20.12 -0.19
CA LEU A 5 48.78 -21.01 0.91
C LEU A 5 50.02 -21.26 1.78
N PRO A 6 49.83 -21.38 3.11
CA PRO A 6 50.91 -21.75 4.00
C PRO A 6 51.39 -23.19 3.71
N PRO A 7 52.69 -23.47 3.90
CA PRO A 7 53.25 -24.79 3.59
C PRO A 7 52.96 -25.87 4.64
N ASP A 8 52.41 -25.52 5.81
CA ASP A 8 52.13 -26.46 6.89
C ASP A 8 50.69 -27.00 6.89
N LEU A 9 50.57 -28.30 7.15
CA LEU A 9 49.29 -29.04 7.08
C LEU A 9 48.26 -28.53 8.08
N ASP A 10 48.67 -28.11 9.28
CA ASP A 10 47.76 -27.66 10.33
C ASP A 10 47.04 -26.35 9.94
N ARG A 11 47.77 -25.38 9.38
CA ARG A 11 47.15 -24.16 8.85
C ARG A 11 46.27 -24.45 7.64
N LEU A 12 46.66 -25.35 6.74
CA LEU A 12 45.82 -25.75 5.61
C LEU A 12 44.50 -26.39 6.06
N HIS A 13 44.54 -27.27 7.06
CA HIS A 13 43.34 -27.85 7.65
C HIS A 13 42.44 -26.79 8.29
N THR A 14 43.05 -25.84 9.01
CA THR A 14 42.32 -24.72 9.64
C THR A 14 41.63 -23.86 8.58
N LEU A 15 42.35 -23.45 7.54
CA LEU A 15 41.81 -22.68 6.41
C LEU A 15 40.66 -23.44 5.74
N ARG A 16 40.82 -24.75 5.49
CA ARG A 16 39.77 -25.56 4.89
C ARG A 16 38.47 -25.55 5.71
N VAL A 17 38.57 -25.77 7.03
CA VAL A 17 37.40 -25.74 7.93
C VAL A 17 36.78 -24.34 7.93
N TRP A 18 37.60 -23.30 8.08
CA TRP A 18 37.13 -21.93 8.10
C TRP A 18 36.43 -21.53 6.80
N HIS A 19 37.01 -21.83 5.64
CA HIS A 19 36.41 -21.56 4.34
C HIS A 19 35.11 -22.34 4.15
N THR A 20 35.04 -23.60 4.61
CA THR A 20 33.80 -24.38 4.54
C THR A 20 32.67 -23.70 5.34
N LEU A 21 32.96 -23.24 6.56
CA LEU A 21 31.99 -22.51 7.38
C LEU A 21 31.56 -21.19 6.72
N TRP A 22 32.51 -20.47 6.11
CA TRP A 22 32.22 -19.22 5.42
C TRP A 22 31.37 -19.43 4.16
N LEU A 23 31.66 -20.45 3.36
CA LEU A 23 30.86 -20.81 2.19
C LEU A 23 29.43 -21.13 2.61
N GLN A 24 29.24 -21.97 3.64
CA GLN A 24 27.91 -22.27 4.17
C GLN A 24 27.15 -21.01 4.61
N ARG A 25 27.84 -20.06 5.26
CA ARG A 25 27.23 -18.78 5.68
C ARG A 25 26.85 -17.90 4.48
N ILE A 26 27.70 -17.83 3.48
CA ILE A 26 27.46 -17.09 2.24
C ILE A 26 26.26 -17.69 1.50
N ASP A 27 26.23 -19.01 1.34
CA ASP A 27 25.14 -19.73 0.67
C ASP A 27 23.80 -19.51 1.39
N ALA A 28 23.79 -19.59 2.72
CA ALA A 28 22.60 -19.28 3.52
C ALA A 28 22.11 -17.84 3.30
N LYS A 29 23.04 -16.87 3.20
CA LYS A 29 22.70 -15.47 2.92
C LYS A 29 22.14 -15.29 1.51
N ILE A 30 22.73 -15.95 0.51
CA ILE A 30 22.26 -15.95 -0.87
C ILE A 30 20.84 -16.51 -0.93
N ALA A 31 20.58 -17.65 -0.30
CA ALA A 31 19.26 -18.28 -0.27
C ALA A 31 18.20 -17.35 0.37
N ALA A 32 18.53 -16.72 1.50
CA ALA A 32 17.62 -15.78 2.18
C ALA A 32 17.30 -14.55 1.31
N LEU A 33 18.32 -13.97 0.65
CA LEU A 33 18.13 -12.82 -0.24
C LEU A 33 17.34 -13.20 -1.50
N THR A 34 17.63 -14.35 -2.08
CA THR A 34 16.90 -14.88 -3.25
C THR A 34 15.44 -15.08 -2.93
N ARG A 35 15.13 -15.66 -1.75
CA ARG A 35 13.74 -15.82 -1.28
C ARG A 35 13.04 -14.46 -1.17
N ARG A 36 13.67 -13.48 -0.53
CA ARG A 36 13.12 -12.12 -0.39
C ARG A 36 12.84 -11.49 -1.76
N GLN A 37 13.77 -11.58 -2.70
CA GLN A 37 13.58 -11.05 -4.06
C GLN A 37 12.43 -11.75 -4.78
N ALA A 38 12.28 -13.07 -4.61
CA ALA A 38 11.16 -13.82 -5.17
C ALA A 38 9.83 -13.40 -4.55
N GLU A 39 9.77 -13.19 -3.24
CA GLU A 39 8.59 -12.67 -2.53
C GLU A 39 8.23 -11.26 -3.00
N GLU A 40 9.20 -10.35 -3.15
CA GLU A 40 8.98 -9.00 -3.67
C GLU A 40 8.46 -9.02 -5.12
N LYS A 41 9.03 -9.89 -5.98
CA LYS A 41 8.56 -10.07 -7.36
C LYS A 41 7.15 -10.66 -7.40
N ARG A 42 6.84 -11.66 -6.56
CA ARG A 42 5.50 -12.23 -6.41
C ARG A 42 4.53 -11.17 -5.91
N GLY A 43 4.90 -10.40 -4.90
CA GLY A 43 4.09 -9.32 -4.34
C GLY A 43 3.80 -8.21 -5.36
N ARG A 44 4.74 -7.89 -6.25
CA ARG A 44 4.50 -6.96 -7.37
C ARG A 44 3.55 -7.54 -8.41
N ARG A 45 3.73 -8.81 -8.80
CA ARG A 45 2.87 -9.48 -9.80
C ARG A 45 1.44 -9.69 -9.28
N ASN A 46 1.31 -10.03 -8.01
CA ASN A 46 0.04 -10.36 -7.37
C ASN A 46 -0.57 -9.15 -6.63
N ARG A 47 -0.01 -7.95 -6.79
CA ARG A 47 -0.58 -6.75 -6.18
C ARG A 47 -1.97 -6.54 -6.77
N PRO A 48 -3.03 -6.47 -5.94
CA PRO A 48 -4.35 -6.11 -6.44
C PRO A 48 -4.29 -4.80 -7.19
N ALA A 49 -5.08 -4.69 -8.28
CA ALA A 49 -5.26 -3.40 -8.92
C ALA A 49 -5.70 -2.38 -7.85
N PRO A 50 -5.16 -1.15 -7.87
CA PRO A 50 -5.67 -0.09 -7.01
C PRO A 50 -7.19 0.01 -7.19
N PRO A 51 -7.96 0.22 -6.11
CA PRO A 51 -9.39 0.41 -6.25
C PRO A 51 -9.65 1.65 -7.11
N GLU A 52 -10.67 1.62 -7.96
CA GLU A 52 -11.05 2.79 -8.76
C GLU A 52 -11.65 3.88 -7.87
N TRP A 53 -12.30 3.48 -6.77
CA TRP A 53 -13.00 4.38 -5.84
C TRP A 53 -12.65 4.06 -4.39
N ILE A 54 -12.57 5.11 -3.58
CA ILE A 54 -12.34 5.02 -2.15
C ILE A 54 -13.31 5.92 -1.39
N VAL A 55 -13.62 5.52 -0.16
CA VAL A 55 -14.38 6.34 0.79
C VAL A 55 -13.46 6.71 1.94
N GLU A 56 -13.28 8.01 2.16
CA GLU A 56 -12.61 8.55 3.33
C GLU A 56 -13.50 8.41 4.56
N LEU A 57 -12.89 8.03 5.68
CA LEU A 57 -13.56 7.72 6.94
C LEU A 57 -13.13 8.68 8.03
N GLY A 58 -14.09 9.12 8.83
CA GLY A 58 -13.89 10.00 9.97
C GLY A 58 -13.28 9.31 11.17
N ILE A 59 -13.09 10.11 12.22
CA ILE A 59 -12.60 9.67 13.52
C ILE A 59 -13.82 9.17 14.35
N GLY A 60 -13.62 8.14 15.14
CA GLY A 60 -14.65 7.57 16.02
C GLY A 60 -14.84 6.06 15.82
N GLU A 61 -15.59 5.45 16.73
CA GLU A 61 -15.76 3.99 16.82
C GLU A 61 -16.42 3.39 15.57
N ARG A 62 -17.37 4.12 14.96
CA ARG A 62 -18.06 3.70 13.73
C ARG A 62 -17.39 4.17 12.43
N ARG A 63 -16.31 4.95 12.52
CA ARG A 63 -15.56 5.50 11.36
C ARG A 63 -16.49 5.97 10.24
N PRO A 64 -17.36 6.97 10.50
CA PRO A 64 -18.41 7.35 9.55
C PRO A 64 -17.80 7.76 8.20
N PRO A 65 -18.44 7.44 7.07
CA PRO A 65 -17.98 7.88 5.76
C PRO A 65 -18.08 9.41 5.67
N LEU A 66 -17.05 10.05 5.12
CA LEU A 66 -16.96 11.51 4.99
C LEU A 66 -17.04 11.98 3.55
N GLN A 67 -16.26 11.35 2.67
CA GLN A 67 -16.09 11.83 1.31
C GLN A 67 -15.73 10.67 0.37
N VAL A 68 -16.29 10.68 -0.83
CA VAL A 68 -15.91 9.74 -1.91
C VAL A 68 -14.78 10.36 -2.74
N HIS A 69 -13.81 9.55 -3.15
CA HIS A 69 -12.72 9.94 -4.04
C HIS A 69 -12.47 8.89 -5.12
N ALA A 70 -11.83 9.30 -6.22
CA ALA A 70 -11.08 8.38 -7.07
C ALA A 70 -9.96 7.72 -6.25
N GLY A 71 -9.66 6.45 -6.52
CA GLY A 71 -8.76 5.65 -5.69
C GLY A 71 -7.30 6.07 -5.72
N ASP A 72 -6.91 6.88 -6.70
CA ASP A 72 -5.59 7.51 -6.84
C ASP A 72 -5.56 8.97 -6.35
N CYS A 73 -6.66 9.47 -5.75
CA CYS A 73 -6.72 10.84 -5.24
C CYS A 73 -5.73 11.07 -4.09
N HIS A 74 -4.71 11.88 -4.35
CA HIS A 74 -3.68 12.22 -3.36
C HIS A 74 -4.20 13.10 -2.21
N MET A 75 -5.36 13.76 -2.38
CA MET A 75 -6.04 14.54 -1.35
C MET A 75 -6.86 13.68 -0.39
N ALA A 76 -7.05 12.38 -0.67
CA ALA A 76 -7.80 11.51 0.21
C ALA A 76 -7.04 11.22 1.51
N GLY A 77 -7.74 11.32 2.64
CA GLY A 77 -7.22 11.00 3.96
C GLY A 77 -6.68 9.57 4.08
N LYS A 78 -5.83 9.36 5.09
CA LYS A 78 -5.21 8.06 5.36
C LYS A 78 -6.22 6.99 5.79
N ARG A 79 -7.33 7.40 6.42
CA ARG A 79 -8.40 6.51 6.85
C ARG A 79 -9.38 6.37 5.70
N ARG A 80 -9.20 5.32 4.91
CA ARG A 80 -10.03 5.08 3.73
C ARG A 80 -10.24 3.59 3.53
N ARG A 81 -11.33 3.26 2.84
CA ARG A 81 -11.59 1.90 2.37
C ARG A 81 -11.89 1.89 0.88
N PRO A 82 -11.51 0.82 0.15
CA PRO A 82 -11.94 0.64 -1.22
C PRO A 82 -13.47 0.45 -1.27
N VAL A 83 -14.07 0.94 -2.34
CA VAL A 83 -15.47 0.67 -2.69
C VAL A 83 -15.56 0.35 -4.18
N ASP A 84 -16.57 -0.42 -4.57
CA ASP A 84 -16.87 -0.59 -5.98
C ASP A 84 -17.60 0.64 -6.54
N ARG A 85 -17.77 0.65 -7.87
CA ARG A 85 -18.42 1.74 -8.59
C ARG A 85 -19.86 1.97 -8.12
N GLU A 86 -20.60 0.90 -7.84
CA GLU A 86 -22.02 0.99 -7.50
C GLU A 86 -22.19 1.50 -6.07
N GLU A 87 -21.34 1.07 -5.13
CA GLU A 87 -21.30 1.61 -3.78
C GLU A 87 -20.90 3.09 -3.76
N ALA A 88 -19.90 3.49 -4.56
CA ALA A 88 -19.54 4.89 -4.72
C ALA A 88 -20.73 5.73 -5.22
N ARG A 89 -21.45 5.24 -6.24
CA ARG A 89 -22.68 5.87 -6.74
C ARG A 89 -23.74 5.98 -5.65
N ARG A 90 -24.05 4.88 -4.96
CA ARG A 90 -25.05 4.86 -3.88
C ARG A 90 -24.73 5.87 -2.78
N LEU A 91 -23.46 5.96 -2.36
CA LEU A 91 -23.05 6.91 -1.33
C LEU A 91 -23.22 8.37 -1.76
N LEU A 92 -22.82 8.69 -3.00
CA LEU A 92 -22.98 10.03 -3.55
C LEU A 92 -24.47 10.40 -3.71
N THR A 93 -25.30 9.49 -4.22
CA THR A 93 -26.75 9.70 -4.33
C THR A 93 -27.44 9.78 -2.97
N ALA A 94 -26.90 9.11 -1.93
CA ALA A 94 -27.36 9.25 -0.54
C ALA A 94 -26.94 10.57 0.12
N GLY A 95 -26.24 11.45 -0.60
CA GLY A 95 -25.85 12.78 -0.12
C GLY A 95 -24.45 12.84 0.51
N LEU A 96 -23.64 11.79 0.41
CA LEU A 96 -22.24 11.86 0.83
C LEU A 96 -21.46 12.78 -0.11
N THR A 97 -20.57 13.60 0.45
CA THR A 97 -19.81 14.59 -0.31
C THR A 97 -18.85 13.94 -1.32
N ALA A 98 -18.82 14.45 -2.55
CA ALA A 98 -17.78 14.13 -3.53
C ALA A 98 -16.52 14.97 -3.26
N CYS A 99 -15.34 14.39 -3.42
CA CYS A 99 -14.10 15.16 -3.34
C CYS A 99 -14.03 16.20 -4.47
N GLY A 100 -13.95 17.48 -4.10
CA GLY A 100 -13.88 18.58 -5.08
C GLY A 100 -12.62 18.56 -5.96
N HIS A 101 -11.57 17.84 -5.54
CA HIS A 101 -10.31 17.73 -6.29
C HIS A 101 -10.38 16.68 -7.41
N CYS A 102 -10.81 15.45 -7.11
CA CYS A 102 -10.91 14.39 -8.12
C CYS A 102 -12.30 14.26 -8.77
N ARG A 103 -13.31 14.97 -8.25
CA ARG A 103 -14.69 15.04 -8.78
C ARG A 103 -15.24 13.66 -9.22
N PRO A 104 -15.33 12.70 -8.28
CA PRO A 104 -15.77 11.35 -8.60
C PRO A 104 -17.23 11.32 -9.08
N ASP A 105 -18.06 12.25 -8.61
CA ASP A 105 -19.42 12.49 -9.07
C ASP A 105 -19.51 12.74 -10.58
N ASN A 106 -18.64 13.59 -11.13
CA ASN A 106 -18.59 13.84 -12.57
C ASN A 106 -18.22 12.58 -13.36
N THR A 107 -17.18 11.86 -12.90
CA THR A 107 -16.71 10.64 -13.56
C THR A 107 -17.75 9.51 -13.46
N LEU A 108 -18.53 9.51 -12.39
CA LEU A 108 -19.65 8.60 -12.20
C LEU A 108 -20.94 9.09 -12.89
N GLY A 109 -20.97 10.27 -13.49
CA GLY A 109 -22.18 10.80 -14.15
C GLY A 109 -23.31 11.12 -13.18
N ILE A 110 -22.97 11.55 -11.96
CA ILE A 110 -23.91 11.99 -10.91
C ILE A 110 -23.86 13.52 -10.87
N THR A 111 -24.21 14.15 -11.97
CA THR A 111 -24.27 15.62 -12.06
C THR A 111 -25.75 15.98 -11.94
N GLU A 112 -26.12 16.61 -10.81
CA GLU A 112 -27.43 17.22 -10.42
C GLU A 112 -27.89 16.77 -9.01
N LEU A 113 -27.13 17.10 -7.97
CA LEU A 113 -27.62 17.13 -6.58
C LEU A 113 -26.85 18.11 -5.66
N SER A 114 -25.92 18.91 -6.22
CA SER A 114 -25.02 19.77 -5.45
C SER A 114 -25.59 21.17 -5.13
N SER A 115 -26.89 21.40 -5.29
CA SER A 115 -27.54 22.66 -4.90
C SER A 115 -28.40 22.49 -3.66
N ARG A 116 -27.80 22.03 -2.55
CA ARG A 116 -28.35 22.26 -1.21
C ARG A 116 -27.30 22.97 -0.36
N PRO A 117 -27.48 24.25 -0.01
CA PRO A 117 -26.55 24.92 0.90
C PRO A 117 -26.62 24.26 2.28
N SER A 118 -25.45 24.13 2.92
CA SER A 118 -25.32 23.72 4.32
C SER A 118 -26.28 24.52 5.22
N PRO A 119 -27.05 23.90 6.12
CA PRO A 119 -27.73 24.66 7.16
C PRO A 119 -26.65 25.24 8.09
N THR A 120 -26.44 26.55 7.97
CA THR A 120 -25.69 27.35 8.94
C THR A 120 -26.29 27.17 10.32
N ALA A 121 -25.41 26.99 11.31
CA ALA A 121 -25.71 26.91 12.73
C ALA A 121 -26.62 28.08 13.16
N ALA A 122 -27.81 27.75 13.66
CA ALA A 122 -28.73 28.70 14.26
C ALA A 122 -28.91 28.40 15.75
N ALA A 123 -28.83 29.50 16.51
CA ALA A 123 -29.36 29.76 17.84
C ALA A 123 -28.58 29.28 19.09
N ALA A 124 -27.91 30.24 19.72
CA ALA A 124 -27.98 30.46 21.16
C ALA A 124 -28.20 31.98 21.39
N HIS A 125 -29.37 32.33 21.91
CA HIS A 125 -29.67 33.59 22.59
C HIS A 125 -30.13 33.22 24.00
#